data_AF-A0A0V1PZ95-F1
#
_entry.id   AF-A0A0V1PZ95-F1
#
_cell.length_a   1.000
_cell.length_b   1.000
_cell.length_c   1.000
_cell.angle_alpha   90.00
_cell.angle_beta   90.00
_cell.angle_gamma   90.00
#
_symmetry.space_group_name_H-M   'P 1'
#
loop_
_entity.id
_entity.type
_entity.pdbx_description
1 polymer ?
#
loop_
_entity_poly.entity_id
_entity_poly.type
_entity_poly.pdbx_seq_one_letter_code
_entity_poly.pdbx_strand_id
1 'polypeptide(L)'
;MAKIIQSNMLFVRPFSSSTQLCSRKLRNFDKALSLEEFMFRAKVKSTYRKLVRIIYRTHEREELLRYAKIEFTMNNQVSDLSQRRYLLNDGVNKINQMLAMMNLQGSKLSND
;
A
#
# COMPACT_ATOMS: atom_id res chain seq x y z
N MET A 1 13.06 -58.25 -8.85
CA MET A 1 12.47 -57.03 -9.46
C MET A 1 12.32 -55.97 -8.36
N ALA A 2 13.35 -55.16 -8.15
CA ALA A 2 13.38 -54.13 -7.09
C ALA A 2 12.62 -52.87 -7.53
N LYS A 3 11.77 -52.31 -6.66
CA LYS A 3 11.17 -50.98 -6.85
C LYS A 3 11.70 -50.01 -5.81
N ILE A 4 12.23 -48.92 -6.35
CA ILE A 4 13.04 -47.87 -5.76
C ILE A 4 12.18 -47.00 -4.84
N ILE A 5 12.66 -46.78 -3.62
CA ILE A 5 12.12 -45.81 -2.65
C ILE A 5 12.41 -44.41 -3.20
N GLN A 6 11.39 -43.69 -3.64
CA GLN A 6 11.50 -42.26 -3.97
C GLN A 6 11.46 -41.46 -2.68
N SER A 7 12.64 -41.02 -2.22
CA SER A 7 12.80 -40.03 -1.17
C SER A 7 12.23 -38.68 -1.64
N ASN A 8 11.14 -38.22 -1.01
CA ASN A 8 10.68 -36.83 -1.10
C ASN A 8 11.72 -35.92 -0.43
N MET A 9 12.67 -35.43 -1.23
CA MET A 9 13.56 -34.34 -0.84
C MET A 9 12.71 -33.07 -0.74
N LEU A 10 12.35 -32.69 0.49
CA LEU A 10 11.80 -31.38 0.79
C LEU A 10 12.79 -30.32 0.32
N PHE A 11 12.42 -29.58 -0.73
CA PHE A 11 13.16 -28.42 -1.20
C PHE A 11 12.97 -27.27 -0.19
N VAL A 12 13.65 -27.37 0.94
CA VAL A 12 13.75 -26.27 1.91
C VAL A 12 14.64 -25.22 1.26
N ARG A 13 14.03 -24.15 0.75
CA ARG A 13 14.77 -22.97 0.31
C ARG A 13 15.62 -22.49 1.50
N PRO A 14 16.95 -22.46 1.40
CA PRO A 14 17.76 -21.88 2.46
C PRO A 14 17.39 -20.40 2.54
N PHE A 15 16.85 -19.98 3.68
CA PHE A 15 16.72 -18.58 4.04
C PHE A 15 18.14 -18.05 4.26
N SER A 16 18.80 -17.68 3.17
CA SER A 16 20.14 -17.13 3.18
C SER A 16 20.05 -15.72 3.76
N SER A 17 20.22 -15.64 5.08
CA SER A 17 20.33 -14.39 5.84
C SER A 17 21.71 -13.79 5.59
N SER A 18 21.99 -13.42 4.34
CA SER A 18 23.13 -12.54 4.08
C SER A 18 22.73 -11.15 4.56
N THR A 19 22.98 -10.88 5.85
CA THR A 19 23.04 -9.52 6.37
C THR A 19 24.33 -8.88 5.86
N GLN A 20 24.48 -8.76 4.54
CA GLN A 20 25.30 -7.70 4.00
C GLN A 20 24.59 -6.41 4.40
N LEU A 21 25.06 -5.83 5.51
CA LEU A 21 24.77 -4.46 5.88
C LEU A 21 25.32 -3.60 4.75
N CYS A 22 24.55 -3.49 3.67
CA CYS A 22 24.76 -2.46 2.67
C CYS A 22 24.79 -1.17 3.47
N SER A 23 25.98 -0.58 3.60
CA SER A 23 26.21 0.79 4.02
C SER A 23 25.37 1.66 3.10
N ARG A 24 24.10 1.86 3.46
CA ARG A 24 23.22 2.81 2.79
C ARG A 24 23.81 4.14 3.17
N LYS A 25 24.65 4.69 2.28
CA LYS A 25 25.16 6.06 2.30
C LYS A 25 24.10 6.93 2.98
N LEU A 26 24.42 7.48 4.15
CA LEU A 26 23.51 8.27 4.97
C LEU A 26 23.03 9.41 4.07
N ARG A 27 21.83 9.26 3.50
CA ARG A 27 21.26 10.26 2.58
C ARG A 27 21.02 11.49 3.45
N ASN A 28 21.66 12.59 3.07
CA ASN A 28 21.66 13.90 3.74
C ASN A 28 20.45 14.09 4.67
N PHE A 29 20.74 14.18 5.98
CA PHE A 29 19.76 14.46 7.02
C PHE A 29 19.10 15.85 6.84
N ASP A 30 19.64 16.68 5.96
CA ASP A 30 19.18 18.04 5.64
C ASP A 30 17.79 18.10 4.98
N LYS A 31 17.19 16.94 4.66
CA LYS A 31 15.78 16.82 4.25
C LYS A 31 14.98 15.90 5.17
N ALA A 32 15.31 15.89 6.46
CA ALA A 32 14.45 15.26 7.46
C ALA A 32 13.06 15.93 7.39
N LEU A 33 12.03 15.13 7.11
CA LEU A 33 10.65 15.60 7.09
C LEU A 33 10.25 15.95 8.51
N SER A 34 9.37 16.94 8.68
CA SER A 34 8.72 17.16 9.96
C SER A 34 8.01 15.88 10.41
N LEU A 35 7.88 15.67 11.71
CA LEU A 35 7.16 14.51 12.26
C LEU A 35 5.74 14.43 11.70
N GLU A 36 5.06 15.57 11.58
CA GLU A 36 3.71 15.68 11.05
C GLU A 36 3.63 15.22 9.59
N GLU A 37 4.61 15.64 8.77
CA GLU A 37 4.75 15.21 7.38
C GLU A 37 5.03 13.72 7.28
N PHE A 38 5.92 13.19 8.13
CA PHE A 38 6.20 11.77 8.20
C PHE A 38 4.94 10.96 8.52
N MET A 39 4.17 11.40 9.52
CA MET A 39 2.96 10.72 9.94
C MET A 39 1.87 10.78 8.88
N PHE A 40 1.72 11.92 8.22
CA PHE A 40 0.81 12.06 7.09
C PHE A 40 1.17 11.11 5.95
N ARG A 41 2.45 11.04 5.55
CA ARG A 41 2.90 10.10 4.50
C ARG A 41 2.67 8.63 4.87
N ALA A 42 2.87 8.28 6.14
CA ALA A 42 2.58 6.94 6.65
C ALA A 42 1.08 6.63 6.54
N LYS A 43 0.22 7.58 6.94
CA LYS A 43 -1.24 7.48 6.83
C LYS A 43 -1.68 7.26 5.39
N VAL A 44 -1.29 8.14 4.46
CA VAL A 44 -1.60 8.03 3.02
C VAL A 44 -1.23 6.65 2.47
N LYS A 45 -0.01 6.18 2.75
CA LYS A 45 0.45 4.84 2.32
C LYS A 45 -0.40 3.72 2.91
N SER A 46 -0.75 3.82 4.18
CA SER A 46 -1.57 2.81 4.85
C SER A 46 -2.96 2.73 4.22
N THR A 47 -3.58 3.88 3.94
CA THR A 47 -4.90 4.00 3.31
C THR A 47 -4.87 3.42 1.90
N TYR A 48 -3.88 3.81 1.08
CA TYR A 48 -3.71 3.26 -0.26
C TYR A 48 -3.56 1.74 -0.25
N ARG A 49 -2.74 1.19 0.66
CA ARG A 49 -2.57 -0.27 0.78
C ARG A 49 -3.85 -0.98 1.24
N LYS A 50 -4.63 -0.38 2.15
CA LYS A 50 -5.94 -0.93 2.56
C LYS A 50 -6.88 -0.99 1.35
N LEU A 51 -6.98 0.10 0.58
CA LEU A 51 -7.78 0.16 -0.64
C LEU A 51 -7.37 -0.89 -1.67
N VAL A 52 -6.08 -0.99 -1.95
CA VAL A 52 -5.54 -1.98 -2.91
C VAL A 52 -5.91 -3.42 -2.50
N ARG A 53 -5.83 -3.76 -1.20
CA ARG A 53 -6.24 -5.10 -0.72
C ARG A 53 -7.73 -5.38 -0.91
N ILE A 54 -8.57 -4.35 -0.82
CA ILE A 54 -10.01 -4.47 -1.08
C ILE A 54 -10.23 -4.71 -2.58
N ILE A 55 -9.60 -3.89 -3.43
CA ILE A 55 -9.72 -3.98 -4.89
C ILE A 55 -9.26 -5.35 -5.40
N TYR A 56 -8.21 -5.94 -4.85
CA TYR A 56 -7.76 -7.28 -5.26
C TYR A 56 -8.79 -8.40 -5.03
N ARG A 57 -9.83 -8.16 -4.23
CA ARG A 57 -10.93 -9.12 -4.02
C ARG A 57 -12.05 -8.98 -5.05
N THR A 58 -12.01 -7.95 -5.90
CA THR A 58 -13.05 -7.66 -6.88
C THR A 58 -12.68 -8.19 -8.27
N HIS A 59 -13.68 -8.35 -9.13
CA HIS A 59 -13.48 -8.75 -10.53
C HIS A 59 -12.99 -7.57 -11.39
N GLU A 60 -13.42 -6.34 -11.08
CA GLU A 60 -13.03 -5.09 -11.79
C GLU A 60 -11.70 -4.49 -11.30
N ARG A 61 -10.75 -5.34 -10.89
CA ARG A 61 -9.52 -4.92 -10.21
C ARG A 61 -8.70 -3.89 -10.99
N GLU A 62 -8.63 -4.03 -12.32
CA GLU A 62 -7.75 -3.22 -13.17
C GLU A 62 -8.23 -1.76 -13.22
N GLU A 63 -9.51 -1.57 -13.50
CA GLU A 63 -10.11 -0.24 -13.58
C GLU A 63 -10.09 0.45 -12.21
N LEU A 64 -10.41 -0.27 -11.14
CA LEU A 64 -10.38 0.28 -9.79
C LEU A 64 -8.98 0.65 -9.32
N LEU A 65 -7.96 -0.15 -9.68
CA LEU A 65 -6.56 0.20 -9.38
C LEU A 65 -6.12 1.44 -10.16
N ARG A 66 -6.56 1.57 -11.42
CA ARG A 66 -6.30 2.76 -12.25
C ARG A 66 -6.93 4.00 -11.63
N TYR A 67 -8.21 3.92 -11.28
CA TYR A 67 -8.94 4.99 -10.60
C TYR A 67 -8.25 5.39 -9.29
N ALA A 68 -7.95 4.42 -8.42
CA ALA A 68 -7.27 4.67 -7.15
C ALA A 68 -5.88 5.32 -7.34
N LYS A 69 -5.13 4.91 -8.35
CA LYS A 69 -3.83 5.51 -8.66
C LYS A 69 -3.98 6.97 -9.10
N ILE A 70 -4.97 7.27 -9.94
CA ILE A 70 -5.24 8.64 -10.39
C ILE A 70 -5.59 9.50 -9.18
N GLU A 71 -6.60 9.14 -8.40
CA GLU A 71 -7.06 9.90 -7.22
C GLU A 71 -5.92 10.24 -6.25
N PHE A 72 -5.06 9.27 -5.92
CA PHE A 72 -3.94 9.49 -4.99
C PHE A 72 -2.80 10.33 -5.57
N THR A 73 -2.74 10.53 -6.89
CA THR A 73 -1.66 11.29 -7.55
C THR A 73 -2.09 12.65 -8.09
N MET A 74 -3.39 12.90 -8.26
CA MET A 74 -3.91 14.17 -8.79
C MET A 74 -3.40 15.40 -8.01
N ASN A 75 -3.22 15.25 -6.69
CA ASN A 75 -2.92 16.36 -5.78
C ASN A 75 -1.44 16.41 -5.33
N ASN A 76 -0.52 15.77 -6.09
CA ASN A 76 0.90 15.69 -5.71
C ASN A 76 1.62 17.04 -5.62
N GLN A 77 1.09 18.09 -6.25
CA GLN A 77 1.70 19.43 -6.26
C GLN A 77 1.32 20.29 -5.04
N VAL A 78 0.38 19.82 -4.21
CA VAL A 78 -0.09 20.57 -3.04
C VAL A 78 0.96 20.48 -1.92
N SER A 79 1.54 21.62 -1.54
CA SER A 79 2.55 21.69 -0.48
C SER A 79 1.93 21.76 0.92
N ASP A 80 0.83 22.49 1.08
CA ASP A 80 0.19 22.68 2.38
C ASP A 80 -0.34 21.36 2.97
N LEU A 81 0.04 21.11 4.22
CA LEU A 81 -0.28 19.85 4.89
C LEU A 81 -1.75 19.77 5.31
N SER A 82 -2.34 20.89 5.73
CA SER A 82 -3.74 20.95 6.12
C SER A 82 -4.66 20.72 4.91
N GLN A 83 -4.35 21.34 3.77
CA GLN A 83 -5.02 21.09 2.51
C GLN A 83 -4.85 19.62 2.07
N ARG A 84 -3.65 19.04 2.16
CA ARG A 84 -3.45 17.62 1.84
C ARG A 84 -4.24 16.67 2.73
N ARG A 85 -4.40 16.97 4.02
CA ARG A 85 -5.28 16.21 4.93
C ARG A 85 -6.73 16.28 4.50
N TYR A 86 -7.22 17.46 4.17
CA TYR A 86 -8.57 17.64 3.65
C TYR A 86 -8.77 16.82 2.37
N LEU A 87 -7.85 16.91 1.40
CA LEU A 87 -7.92 16.18 0.14
C LEU A 87 -7.87 14.67 0.34
N LEU A 88 -7.06 14.18 1.29
CA LEU A 88 -7.05 12.76 1.64
C LEU A 88 -8.41 12.31 2.17
N ASN A 89 -9.02 13.08 3.08
CA ASN A 89 -10.33 12.75 3.64
C ASN A 89 -11.43 12.78 2.57
N ASP A 90 -11.40 13.79 1.69
CA ASP A 90 -12.33 13.90 0.56
C ASP A 90 -12.19 12.72 -0.41
N GLY A 91 -10.96 12.37 -0.80
CA GLY A 91 -10.69 11.20 -1.64
C GLY A 91 -11.13 9.88 -0.99
N VAL A 92 -10.89 9.70 0.30
CA VAL A 92 -11.37 8.53 1.06
C VAL A 92 -12.91 8.46 1.05
N ASN A 93 -13.60 9.60 1.20
CA ASN A 93 -15.05 9.63 1.14
C ASN A 93 -15.58 9.23 -0.24
N LYS A 94 -15.00 9.76 -1.32
CA LYS A 94 -15.35 9.37 -2.70
C LYS A 94 -15.15 7.87 -2.94
N ILE A 95 -14.02 7.33 -2.49
CA ILE A 95 -13.72 5.91 -2.61
C ILE A 95 -14.71 5.07 -1.80
N ASN A 96 -15.05 5.47 -0.57
CA ASN A 96 -16.04 4.77 0.25
C ASN A 96 -17.43 4.77 -0.41
N GLN A 97 -17.84 5.88 -1.04
CA GLN A 97 -19.08 5.95 -1.82
C GLN A 97 -19.05 5.00 -3.02
N MET A 98 -17.96 4.98 -3.78
CA MET A 98 -17.76 4.05 -4.88
C MET A 98 -17.85 2.59 -4.41
N LEU A 99 -17.13 2.23 -3.34
CA LEU A 99 -17.20 0.88 -2.76
C LEU A 99 -18.62 0.51 -2.32
N ALA A 100 -19.38 1.48 -1.79
CA ALA A 100 -20.76 1.25 -1.38
C ALA A 100 -21.70 0.97 -2.56
N MET A 101 -21.54 1.71 -3.67
CA MET A 101 -22.29 1.49 -4.92
C MET A 101 -21.99 0.12 -5.54
N MET A 102 -20.77 -0.38 -5.36
CA MET A 102 -20.33 -1.70 -5.84
C MET A 102 -20.70 -2.85 -4.89
N ASN A 103 -21.50 -2.59 -3.85
CA ASN A 103 -21.84 -3.56 -2.80
C ASN A 103 -20.62 -4.15 -2.04
N LEU A 104 -19.52 -3.40 -1.95
CA LEU A 104 -18.29 -3.77 -1.22
C LEU A 104 -18.27 -3.18 0.20
N GLN A 105 -19.44 -3.07 0.83
CA GLN A 105 -19.65 -2.30 2.06
C GLN A 105 -18.94 -2.87 3.30
N GLY A 106 -18.52 -4.14 3.28
CA GLY A 106 -17.71 -4.77 4.33
C GLY A 106 -16.26 -4.28 4.41
N SER A 107 -15.88 -3.36 3.53
CA SER A 107 -14.50 -2.90 3.32
C SER A 107 -14.37 -1.37 3.39
N LYS A 108 -15.09 -0.72 4.32
CA LYS A 108 -14.96 0.72 4.53
C LYS A 108 -13.51 1.08 4.90
N LEU A 109 -12.97 2.09 4.24
CA LEU A 109 -11.72 2.73 4.63
C LEU A 109 -12.01 3.66 5.81
N SER A 110 -11.50 3.30 6.99
CA SER A 110 -11.51 4.21 8.14
C SER A 110 -10.36 5.23 8.05
N ASN A 111 -10.65 6.45 8.50
CA ASN A 111 -9.70 7.55 8.64
C ASN A 111 -9.00 7.58 10.01
N ASP A 112 -9.21 6.58 10.87
CA ASP A 112 -8.55 6.46 12.17
C ASP A 112 -7.01 6.44 12.04
#